data_AF-A0A6B3I2E6-F1
#
_entry.id   AF-A0A6B3I2E6-F1
#
_cell.length_a   1.000
_cell.length_b   1.000
_cell.length_c   1.000
_cell.angle_alpha   90.00
_cell.angle_beta   90.00
_cell.angle_gamma   90.00
#
_symmetry.space_group_name_H-M   'P 1'
#
loop_
_entity.id
_entity.type
_entity.pdbx_description
1 polymer ?
#
loop_
_entity_poly.entity_id
_entity_poly.type
_entity_poly.pdbx_seq_one_letter_code
_entity_poly.pdbx_strand_id
1 'polypeptide(L)'
;GYLDLTGCMALGATGPVLRSAGLPHDLRKSDPYCGYETYDFEVPYTDTCDSYGRFLIRMDEMRESLRIIEQCLERLEPGPVMVADKKIAWPAQLALGADGLGNSLDHIRNIMGTSMEALIHHFKLVT
;
A
#
# COMPACT_ATOMS: atom_id res chain seq x y z
N GLY A 1 11.82 -9.11 24.79
CA GLY A 1 12.33 -10.46 24.51
C GLY A 1 13.48 -10.35 23.54
N TYR A 2 14.53 -11.15 23.73
CA TYR A 2 15.74 -11.17 22.88
C TYR A 2 15.58 -12.22 21.78
N LEU A 3 15.87 -11.87 20.53
CA LEU A 3 15.88 -12.77 19.38
C LEU A 3 17.00 -12.35 18.42
N ASP A 4 18.04 -13.16 18.33
CA ASP A 4 19.22 -12.93 17.50
C ASP A 4 18.95 -13.21 16.01
N LEU A 5 19.94 -12.94 15.16
CA LEU A 5 19.80 -13.13 13.71
C LEU A 5 19.54 -14.60 13.36
N THR A 6 20.23 -15.54 14.01
CA THR A 6 20.03 -16.98 13.77
C THR A 6 18.61 -17.39 14.12
N GLY A 7 18.11 -16.97 15.28
CA GLY A 7 16.73 -17.19 15.69
C GLY A 7 15.72 -16.56 14.73
N CYS A 8 15.98 -15.34 14.25
CA CYS A 8 15.15 -14.70 13.24
C CYS A 8 15.07 -15.52 11.95
N MET A 9 16.20 -16.01 11.44
CA MET A 9 16.26 -16.79 10.21
C MET A 9 15.58 -18.16 10.38
N ALA A 10 15.81 -18.85 11.50
CA ALA A 10 15.21 -20.17 11.78
C ALA A 10 13.68 -20.11 11.91
N LEU A 11 13.14 -18.99 12.43
CA LEU A 11 11.70 -18.78 12.61
C LEU A 11 11.02 -18.11 11.42
N GLY A 12 11.76 -17.72 10.37
CA GLY A 12 11.22 -16.95 9.26
C GLY A 12 10.71 -15.56 9.68
N ALA A 13 11.35 -14.94 10.66
CA ALA A 13 10.99 -13.60 11.11
C ALA A 13 11.30 -12.54 10.02
N THR A 14 10.43 -11.54 9.89
CA THR A 14 10.53 -10.52 8.84
C THR A 14 10.40 -9.10 9.40
N GLY A 15 10.70 -8.11 8.55
CA GLY A 15 10.49 -6.69 8.82
C GLY A 15 11.23 -6.19 10.07
N PRO A 16 10.59 -5.41 10.95
CA PRO A 16 11.23 -4.79 12.12
C PRO A 16 11.88 -5.79 13.09
N VAL A 17 11.40 -7.04 13.15
CA VAL A 17 12.01 -8.07 14.00
C VAL A 17 13.37 -8.47 13.44
N LEU A 18 13.44 -8.80 12.16
CA LEU A 18 14.69 -9.14 11.48
C LEU A 18 15.67 -7.97 11.47
N ARG A 19 15.18 -6.75 11.23
CA ARG A 19 15.99 -5.53 11.26
C ARG A 19 16.48 -5.15 12.65
N SER A 20 15.84 -5.63 13.72
CA SER A 20 16.38 -5.47 15.08
C SER A 20 17.53 -6.43 15.39
N ALA A 21 17.77 -7.41 14.53
CA ALA A 21 18.86 -8.38 14.63
C ALA A 21 20.05 -8.04 13.72
N GLY A 22 20.17 -6.78 13.29
CA GLY A 22 21.31 -6.27 12.53
C GLY A 22 21.26 -6.51 11.01
N LEU A 23 20.21 -7.12 10.48
CA LEU A 23 20.07 -7.33 9.03
C LEU A 23 19.12 -6.29 8.40
N PRO A 24 19.62 -5.29 7.65
CA PRO A 24 18.79 -4.25 7.02
C PRO A 24 18.04 -4.75 5.77
N HIS A 25 17.19 -5.78 5.94
CA HIS A 25 16.40 -6.34 4.86
C HIS A 25 15.04 -5.64 4.75
N ASP A 26 14.74 -5.08 3.57
CA ASP A 26 13.46 -4.44 3.23
C ASP A 26 13.12 -4.67 1.75
N LEU A 27 11.93 -5.21 1.49
CA LEU A 27 11.47 -5.53 0.14
C LEU A 27 11.40 -4.30 -0.76
N ARG A 28 11.08 -3.12 -0.21
CA ARG A 28 10.98 -1.87 -0.99
C ARG A 28 12.33 -1.47 -1.62
N LYS A 29 13.45 -2.00 -1.11
CA LYS A 29 14.79 -1.82 -1.67
C LYS A 29 15.31 -3.09 -2.38
N SER A 30 15.10 -4.28 -1.80
CA SER A 30 15.66 -5.52 -2.35
C SER A 30 14.88 -6.12 -3.52
N ASP A 31 13.55 -5.94 -3.52
CA ASP A 31 12.65 -6.38 -4.58
C ASP A 31 11.57 -5.30 -4.79
N PRO A 32 11.95 -4.14 -5.37
CA PRO A 32 11.09 -2.97 -5.41
C PRO A 32 9.79 -3.22 -6.19
N TYR A 33 8.70 -2.63 -5.68
CA TYR A 33 7.37 -2.69 -6.27
C TYR A 33 6.72 -1.31 -6.23
N CYS A 34 5.66 -1.08 -7.02
CA CYS A 34 4.90 0.17 -7.00
C CYS A 34 5.75 1.46 -7.11
N GLY A 35 6.92 1.40 -7.75
CA GLY A 35 7.81 2.54 -7.91
C GLY A 35 8.68 2.87 -6.70
N TYR A 36 8.79 1.99 -5.69
CA TYR A 36 9.60 2.26 -4.49
C TYR A 36 11.08 2.53 -4.77
N GLU A 37 11.61 2.00 -5.87
CA GLU A 37 12.97 2.24 -6.36
C GLU A 37 13.24 3.72 -6.73
N THR A 38 12.18 4.52 -6.91
CA THR A 38 12.27 5.93 -7.26
C THR A 38 12.18 6.88 -6.06
N TYR A 39 12.00 6.36 -4.84
CA TYR A 39 11.98 7.16 -3.62
C TYR A 39 13.29 7.01 -2.84
N ASP A 40 13.75 8.13 -2.30
CA ASP A 40 14.93 8.20 -1.45
C ASP A 40 14.53 8.10 0.02
N PHE A 41 14.95 7.01 0.67
CA PHE A 41 14.67 6.71 2.07
C PHE A 41 15.68 5.67 2.57
N GLU A 42 15.92 5.68 3.87
CA GLU A 42 16.81 4.74 4.55
C GLU A 42 16.03 3.59 5.18
N VAL A 43 16.69 2.45 5.38
CA VAL A 43 16.10 1.29 6.06
C VAL A 43 16.60 1.27 7.50
N PRO A 44 15.78 1.66 8.50
CA PRO A 44 16.22 1.67 9.89
C PRO A 44 16.45 0.25 10.39
N TYR A 45 17.58 0.03 11.04
CA TYR A 45 17.93 -1.24 11.66
C TYR A 45 18.70 -0.99 12.96
N THR A 46 18.69 -1.99 13.83
CA THR A 46 19.45 -2.02 15.09
C THR A 46 20.01 -3.42 15.27
N ASP A 47 20.95 -3.60 16.19
CA ASP A 47 21.58 -4.88 16.51
C ASP A 47 21.29 -5.35 17.96
N THR A 48 20.41 -4.64 18.67
CA THR A 48 20.08 -4.93 20.08
C THR A 48 19.27 -6.22 20.25
N CYS A 49 18.67 -6.74 19.17
CA CYS A 49 17.90 -7.98 19.12
C CYS A 49 16.67 -8.00 20.06
N ASP A 50 16.26 -6.85 20.58
CA ASP A 50 15.29 -6.75 21.67
C ASP A 50 14.04 -5.92 21.31
N SER A 51 13.12 -5.80 22.26
CA SER A 51 11.87 -5.06 22.07
C SER A 51 12.11 -3.55 21.94
N TYR A 52 13.17 -3.02 22.54
CA TYR A 52 13.49 -1.59 22.46
C TYR A 52 14.07 -1.21 21.10
N GLY A 53 14.98 -2.01 20.54
CA GLY A 53 15.47 -1.83 19.17
C GLY A 53 14.35 -1.86 18.14
N ARG A 54 13.39 -2.78 18.30
CA ARG A 54 12.18 -2.82 17.45
C ARG A 54 11.33 -1.56 17.58
N PHE A 55 11.19 -1.02 18.79
CA PHE A 55 10.47 0.24 19.02
C PHE A 55 11.17 1.42 18.33
N LEU A 56 12.49 1.54 18.45
CA LEU A 56 13.27 2.58 17.78
C LEU A 56 13.14 2.48 16.26
N ILE A 57 13.25 1.28 15.69
CA ILE A 57 13.03 1.04 14.25
C ILE A 57 11.66 1.57 13.82
N ARG A 58 10.57 1.32 14.57
CA ARG A 58 9.24 1.84 14.22
C ARG A 58 9.18 3.36 14.23
N MET A 59 9.83 3.99 15.21
CA MET A 59 9.90 5.44 15.29
C MET A 59 10.61 6.05 14.08
N ASP A 60 11.70 5.43 13.64
CA ASP A 60 12.45 5.88 12.47
C ASP A 60 11.72 5.56 11.16
N GLU A 61 11.03 4.42 11.07
CA GLU A 61 10.17 4.10 9.92
C GLU A 61 9.06 5.13 9.71
N MET A 62 8.49 5.68 10.78
CA MET A 62 7.50 6.76 10.65
C MET A 62 8.13 8.01 10.03
N ARG A 63 9.38 8.35 10.38
CA ARG A 63 10.11 9.49 9.81
C ARG A 63 10.41 9.27 8.33
N GLU A 64 10.92 8.08 7.97
CA GLU A 64 11.16 7.72 6.57
C GLU A 64 9.86 7.65 5.77
N SER A 65 8.75 7.23 6.38
CA SER A 65 7.43 7.24 5.74
C SER A 65 6.97 8.66 5.41
N LEU A 66 7.18 9.63 6.31
CA LEU A 66 6.88 11.03 6.04
C LEU A 66 7.74 11.58 4.89
N ARG A 67 9.03 11.24 4.85
CA ARG A 67 9.94 11.62 3.76
C ARG A 67 9.50 11.06 2.41
N ILE A 68 8.99 9.82 2.37
CA ILE A 68 8.41 9.23 1.16
C ILE A 68 7.14 10.00 0.76
N ILE A 69 6.26 10.32 1.70
CA ILE A 69 5.03 11.07 1.43
C ILE A 69 5.34 12.45 0.84
N GLU A 70 6.33 13.16 1.36
CA GLU A 70 6.77 14.45 0.81
C GLU A 70 7.21 14.33 -0.66
N GLN A 71 8.04 13.32 -0.98
CA GLN A 71 8.44 13.04 -2.38
C GLN A 71 7.27 12.62 -3.27
N CYS A 72 6.32 11.85 -2.74
CA CYS A 72 5.09 11.48 -3.46
C CYS A 72 4.29 12.74 -3.84
N LEU A 73 4.15 13.69 -2.91
CA LEU A 73 3.41 14.93 -3.14
C LEU A 73 4.05 15.81 -4.21
N GLU A 74 5.39 15.90 -4.23
CA GLU A 74 6.12 16.64 -5.26
C GLU A 74 5.97 16.05 -6.67
N ARG A 75 5.71 14.74 -6.76
CA ARG A 75 5.61 13.98 -8.01
C ARG A 75 4.17 13.68 -8.44
N LEU A 76 3.19 14.09 -7.63
CA LEU A 76 1.79 13.74 -7.85
C LEU A 76 1.22 14.54 -9.02
N GLU A 77 0.99 13.85 -10.13
CA GLU A 77 0.37 14.42 -11.32
C GLU A 77 -1.06 13.91 -11.51
N PRO A 78 -1.99 14.72 -12.05
CA PRO A 78 -3.32 14.25 -12.43
C PRO A 78 -3.23 13.12 -13.46
N GLY A 79 -4.02 12.07 -13.27
CA GLY A 79 -4.03 10.92 -14.17
C GLY A 79 -5.09 9.89 -13.83
N PRO A 80 -5.22 8.83 -14.65
CA PRO A 80 -6.12 7.72 -14.35
C PRO A 80 -5.66 6.99 -13.08
N VAL A 81 -6.55 6.83 -12.12
CA VAL A 81 -6.30 6.12 -10.84
C VAL A 81 -6.67 4.63 -10.90
N MET A 82 -7.16 4.16 -12.04
CA MET A 82 -7.60 2.79 -12.28
C MET A 82 -7.10 2.29 -13.63
N VAL A 83 -6.96 0.96 -13.75
CA VAL A 83 -6.67 0.29 -15.02
C VAL A 83 -7.74 0.61 -16.06
N ALA A 84 -7.35 0.72 -17.34
CA ALA A 84 -8.26 1.07 -18.42
C ALA A 84 -9.23 -0.08 -18.78
N ASP A 85 -8.78 -1.34 -18.65
CA ASP A 85 -9.57 -2.53 -18.99
C ASP A 85 -10.80 -2.66 -18.06
N LYS A 86 -11.99 -2.46 -18.62
CA LYS A 86 -13.28 -2.50 -17.92
C LYS A 86 -13.71 -3.89 -17.46
N LYS A 87 -13.00 -4.95 -17.88
CA LYS A 87 -13.21 -6.30 -17.36
C LYS A 87 -12.52 -6.53 -16.02
N ILE A 88 -11.50 -5.72 -15.71
CA ILE A 88 -10.69 -5.83 -14.49
C ILE A 88 -10.97 -4.64 -13.57
N ALA A 89 -11.04 -3.43 -14.14
CA ALA A 89 -11.24 -2.21 -13.40
C ALA A 89 -12.58 -2.20 -12.67
N TRP A 90 -12.56 -1.76 -11.41
CA TRP A 90 -13.77 -1.58 -10.62
C TRP A 90 -14.73 -0.61 -11.34
N PRO A 91 -15.94 -1.05 -11.74
CA PRO A 91 -16.83 -0.26 -12.59
C PRO A 91 -17.74 0.68 -11.79
N ALA A 92 -17.80 0.55 -10.48
CA ALA A 92 -18.67 1.37 -9.64
C ALA A 92 -17.98 2.67 -9.23
N GLN A 93 -18.66 3.80 -9.43
CA GLN A 93 -18.28 5.05 -8.78
C GLN A 93 -19.04 5.12 -7.45
N LEU A 94 -18.29 5.37 -6.37
CA LEU A 94 -18.85 5.49 -5.04
C LEU A 94 -19.18 6.96 -4.74
N ALA A 95 -20.31 7.19 -4.09
CA ALA A 95 -20.73 8.48 -3.58
C ALA A 95 -21.12 8.35 -2.11
N LEU A 96 -20.97 9.43 -1.35
CA LEU A 96 -21.47 9.51 0.02
C LEU A 96 -23.00 9.68 -0.02
N GLY A 97 -23.71 8.69 0.52
CA GLY A 97 -25.14 8.71 0.79
C GLY A 97 -25.43 8.91 2.28
N ALA A 98 -26.72 8.96 2.63
CA ALA A 98 -27.17 9.07 4.02
C ALA A 98 -26.85 7.83 4.87
N ASP A 99 -26.70 6.68 4.21
CA ASP A 99 -26.37 5.36 4.76
C ASP A 99 -24.87 5.02 4.68
N GLY A 100 -24.03 5.95 4.18
CA GLY A 100 -22.58 5.78 4.08
C GLY A 100 -22.07 5.78 2.64
N LEU A 101 -20.92 5.15 2.41
CA LEU A 101 -20.30 5.09 1.10
C LEU A 101 -21.01 4.01 0.24
N GLY A 102 -21.77 4.44 -0.75
CA GLY A 102 -22.56 3.55 -1.61
C GLY A 102 -22.31 3.81 -3.10
N ASN A 103 -22.97 3.03 -3.96
CA ASN A 103 -22.90 3.28 -5.39
C ASN A 103 -23.57 4.62 -5.73
N SER A 104 -22.90 5.41 -6.56
CA SER A 104 -23.46 6.65 -7.09
C SER A 104 -24.70 6.36 -7.94
N LEU A 105 -25.85 6.87 -7.51
CA LEU A 105 -27.12 6.74 -8.24
C LEU A 105 -27.03 7.42 -9.62
N ASP A 106 -26.33 8.56 -9.71
CA ASP A 106 -26.12 9.27 -10.97
C ASP A 106 -25.26 8.45 -11.93
N HIS A 107 -24.22 7.78 -11.42
CA HIS A 107 -23.39 6.88 -12.22
C HIS A 107 -24.19 5.68 -12.73
N ILE A 108 -24.96 5.02 -11.85
CA ILE A 108 -25.83 3.90 -12.24
C ILE A 108 -26.84 4.33 -13.31
N ARG A 109 -27.49 5.48 -13.11
CA ARG A 109 -28.45 6.02 -14.07
C ARG A 109 -27.81 6.30 -15.42
N ASN A 110 -26.59 6.83 -15.43
CA ASN A 110 -25.85 7.09 -16.66
C ASN A 110 -25.49 5.80 -17.40
N ILE A 111 -24.91 4.80 -16.73
CA ILE A 111 -24.52 3.54 -17.38
C ILE A 111 -25.73 2.77 -17.91
N MET A 112 -26.86 2.80 -17.20
CA MET A 112 -28.12 2.19 -17.66
C MET A 112 -28.63 2.83 -18.95
N GLY A 113 -28.41 4.14 -19.15
CA GLY A 113 -28.91 4.88 -20.29
C GLY A 113 -27.95 4.94 -21.49
N THR A 114 -26.66 4.69 -21.29
CA THR A 114 -25.64 4.97 -22.32
C THR A 114 -24.95 3.73 -22.90
N SER A 115 -24.77 2.65 -22.13
CA SER A 115 -24.04 1.48 -22.63
C SER A 115 -24.48 0.18 -21.94
N MET A 116 -25.00 -0.75 -22.75
CA MET A 116 -25.33 -2.10 -22.30
C MET A 116 -24.09 -2.85 -21.78
N GLU A 117 -22.92 -2.62 -22.39
CA GLU A 117 -21.67 -3.26 -21.97
C GLU A 117 -21.22 -2.77 -20.59
N ALA A 118 -21.28 -1.46 -20.34
CA ALA A 118 -20.98 -0.88 -19.04
C ALA A 118 -21.93 -1.41 -17.94
N LEU A 119 -23.21 -1.56 -18.28
CA LEU A 119 -24.21 -2.13 -17.38
C LEU A 119 -23.90 -3.61 -17.06
N ILE A 120 -23.58 -4.42 -18.06
CA ILE A 120 -23.20 -5.83 -17.85
C ILE A 120 -21.96 -5.94 -16.97
N HIS A 121 -20.94 -5.12 -17.20
CA HIS A 121 -19.72 -5.12 -16.38
C HIS A 121 -20.01 -4.70 -14.94
N HIS A 122 -20.85 -3.68 -14.74
CA HIS A 122 -21.26 -3.26 -13.41
C HIS A 122 -21.99 -4.38 -12.67
N PHE A 123 -23.01 -5.00 -13.27
CA PHE A 123 -23.72 -6.11 -12.63
C PHE A 123 -22.82 -7.31 -12.36
N LYS A 124 -21.96 -7.73 -13.29
CA LYS A 124 -21.13 -8.94 -13.09
C LYS A 124 -20.02 -8.80 -12.04
N LEU A 125 -19.53 -7.58 -11.80
CA LEU A 125 -18.37 -7.34 -10.91
C LEU A 125 -18.78 -6.78 -9.55
N VAL A 126 -19.93 -6.13 -9.44
CA VAL A 126 -20.39 -5.46 -8.20
C VAL A 126 -21.43 -6.29 -7.46
N THR A 127 -22.20 -7.14 -8.15
CA THR A 127 -23.24 -8.03 -7.58
C THR A 127 -23.02 -9.48 -7.96
#